data_AF-A0A8T0EQX4-F1
#
_entry.id   AF-A0A8T0EQX4-F1
#
_cell.length_a   1.000
_cell.length_b   1.000
_cell.length_c   1.000
_cell.angle_alpha   90.00
_cell.angle_beta   90.00
_cell.angle_gamma   90.00
#
_symmetry.space_group_name_H-M   'P 1'
#
loop_
_entity.id
_entity.type
_entity.pdbx_description
1 polymer ?
#
loop_
_entity_poly.entity_id
_entity_poly.type
_entity_poly.pdbx_seq_one_letter_code
_entity_poly.pdbx_strand_id
1 'polypeptide(L)'
;MMHSVSTVLISVAICLSLNVVLAEYRKLIPKCFNSCLTSGNAKPTNCFCDSKCSLIYNDCCLDAPYRTFRVNTQRNHNINCVFVHGENRHFWMVDTCKDSWVGHAHVREKCNETSMVSGDSSDIIGSVPVTNPREGLTFKNYYCAICNDEPTEELVEWQVKALCADDLVTQEDVLQNLTFVEDKQQWGVWKNHKFHECYLLFQRPSSVSNATRHCTVGMISTCPRSWQYIATRRRCKSYVDPVRWQDGPVFRNIDCAVCHNRTREHFKCVYDVTYGTSAIMLRRAMRVDISCSGQWL
;
A
#
# COMPACT_ATOMS: atom_id res chain seq x y z
N MET A 1 61.22 -26.20 -0.05
CA MET A 1 60.64 -24.97 0.54
C MET A 1 60.28 -23.87 -0.47
N MET A 2 60.41 -24.06 -1.80
CA MET A 2 60.08 -23.00 -2.79
C MET A 2 58.66 -23.07 -3.40
N HIS A 3 57.91 -24.17 -3.21
CA HIS A 3 56.54 -24.29 -3.76
C HIS A 3 55.45 -23.61 -2.92
N SER A 4 55.73 -23.21 -1.69
CA SER A 4 54.72 -22.63 -0.77
C SER A 4 54.51 -21.12 -0.94
N VAL A 5 55.53 -20.40 -1.43
CA VAL A 5 55.48 -18.92 -1.56
C VAL A 5 54.67 -18.50 -2.79
N SER A 6 54.67 -19.30 -3.85
CA SER A 6 54.01 -18.97 -5.11
C SER A 6 52.47 -19.06 -5.03
N THR A 7 51.93 -20.04 -4.29
CA THR A 7 50.47 -20.20 -4.08
C THR A 7 49.88 -19.11 -3.21
N VAL A 8 50.61 -18.60 -2.21
CA VAL A 8 50.14 -17.48 -1.36
C VAL A 8 50.01 -16.19 -2.17
N LEU A 9 50.97 -15.89 -3.05
CA LEU A 9 50.93 -14.68 -3.89
C LEU A 9 49.77 -14.69 -4.90
N ILE A 10 49.48 -15.85 -5.51
CA ILE A 10 48.33 -16.01 -6.42
C ILE A 10 47.00 -15.85 -5.67
N SER A 11 46.90 -16.40 -4.46
CA SER A 11 45.69 -16.28 -3.62
C SER A 11 45.40 -14.84 -3.22
N VAL A 12 46.44 -14.09 -2.84
CA VAL A 12 46.32 -12.66 -2.47
C VAL A 12 45.96 -11.80 -3.68
N ALA A 13 46.54 -12.07 -4.85
CA ALA A 13 46.22 -11.36 -6.10
C ALA A 13 44.78 -11.61 -6.58
N ILE A 14 44.27 -12.84 -6.45
CA ILE A 14 42.87 -13.17 -6.75
C ILE A 14 41.92 -12.49 -5.76
N CYS A 15 42.28 -12.45 -4.47
CA CYS A 15 41.47 -11.79 -3.44
C CYS A 15 41.43 -10.26 -3.62
N LEU A 16 42.56 -9.63 -3.96
CA LEU A 16 42.64 -8.21 -4.26
C LEU A 16 41.87 -7.85 -5.54
N SER A 17 41.99 -8.64 -6.61
CA SER A 17 41.26 -8.38 -7.86
C SER A 17 39.75 -8.57 -7.71
N LEU A 18 39.29 -9.59 -6.97
CA LEU A 18 37.87 -9.75 -6.63
C LEU A 18 37.31 -8.55 -5.84
N ASN A 19 38.08 -8.00 -4.88
CA ASN A 19 37.67 -6.84 -4.10
C ASN A 19 37.58 -5.55 -4.94
N VAL A 20 38.52 -5.33 -5.86
CA VAL A 20 38.51 -4.18 -6.77
C VAL A 20 37.32 -4.24 -7.73
N VAL A 21 37.02 -5.41 -8.31
CA VAL A 21 35.85 -5.62 -9.18
C VAL A 21 34.55 -5.41 -8.40
N LEU A 22 34.46 -5.89 -7.16
CA LEU A 22 33.27 -5.69 -6.32
C LEU A 22 33.04 -4.20 -5.96
N ALA A 23 34.11 -3.43 -5.78
CA ALA A 23 34.07 -2.02 -5.42
C ALA A 23 33.66 -1.12 -6.59
N GLU A 24 34.21 -1.36 -7.79
CA GLU A 24 33.79 -0.69 -9.03
C GLU A 24 32.33 -1.02 -9.39
N TYR A 25 31.92 -2.28 -9.22
CA TYR A 25 30.56 -2.75 -9.52
C TYR A 25 29.46 -2.16 -8.60
N ARG A 26 29.84 -1.61 -7.43
CA ARG A 26 28.92 -0.88 -6.54
C ARG A 26 28.70 0.59 -6.95
N LYS A 27 29.58 1.18 -7.76
CA LYS A 27 29.47 2.58 -8.21
C LYS A 27 28.40 2.79 -9.29
N LEU A 28 27.99 1.72 -9.99
CA LEU A 28 27.01 1.77 -11.09
C LEU A 28 25.55 1.65 -10.62
N ILE A 29 25.32 1.52 -9.32
CA ILE A 29 23.96 1.44 -8.77
C ILE A 29 23.46 2.88 -8.56
N PRO A 30 22.38 3.33 -9.23
CA PRO A 30 21.78 4.60 -8.89
C PRO A 30 21.39 4.56 -7.42
N LYS A 31 21.92 5.51 -6.64
CA LYS A 31 21.50 5.73 -5.25
C LYS A 31 20.12 6.34 -5.28
N CYS A 32 19.09 5.52 -5.20
CA CYS A 32 17.74 6.00 -5.01
C CYS A 32 17.59 6.49 -3.56
N PHE A 33 17.05 7.69 -3.38
CA PHE A 33 16.99 8.39 -2.08
C PHE A 33 15.90 7.82 -1.13
N ASN A 34 15.70 6.51 -1.12
CA ASN A 34 14.79 5.82 -0.21
C ASN A 34 15.58 5.27 1.00
N SER A 35 15.98 6.19 1.88
CA SER A 35 16.92 5.93 2.97
C SER A 35 16.41 6.47 4.30
N CYS A 36 16.73 5.78 5.38
CA CYS A 36 16.50 6.19 6.76
C CYS A 36 17.55 7.17 7.27
N LEU A 37 18.69 7.26 6.59
CA LEU A 37 19.84 8.10 6.96
C LEU A 37 19.84 9.46 6.28
N THR A 38 18.90 9.74 5.37
CA THR A 38 18.77 11.07 4.75
C THR A 38 18.25 12.09 5.77
N SER A 39 19.17 12.84 6.38
CA SER A 39 18.92 13.92 7.34
C SER A 39 18.31 15.20 6.72
N GLY A 40 17.60 15.09 5.60
CA GLY A 40 16.98 16.21 4.88
C GLY A 40 15.46 16.06 4.82
N ASN A 41 14.74 17.17 4.60
CA ASN A 41 13.27 17.27 4.53
C ASN A 41 12.57 16.34 3.50
N ALA A 42 13.31 15.55 2.73
CA ALA A 42 12.77 14.55 1.80
C ALA A 42 12.54 13.23 2.54
N LYS A 43 11.30 13.00 3.01
CA LYS A 43 10.88 11.69 3.52
C LYS A 43 10.89 10.67 2.37
N PRO A 44 11.37 9.43 2.58
CA PRO A 44 11.23 8.37 1.58
C PRO A 44 9.75 8.19 1.22
N THR A 45 9.43 8.20 -0.07
CA THR A 45 8.02 8.16 -0.53
C THR A 45 7.47 6.74 -0.65
N ASN A 46 8.36 5.76 -0.81
CA ASN A 46 7.98 4.39 -1.17
C ASN A 46 8.34 3.33 -0.12
N CYS A 47 9.09 3.70 0.92
CA CYS A 47 9.53 2.78 1.97
C CYS A 47 9.47 3.43 3.35
N PHE A 48 9.54 2.60 4.39
CA PHE A 48 9.45 3.05 5.78
C PHE A 48 10.61 2.55 6.64
N CYS A 49 10.86 3.26 7.73
CA CYS A 49 12.01 3.05 8.64
C CYS A 49 11.61 2.60 10.04
N ASP A 50 10.32 2.60 10.38
CA ASP A 50 9.82 2.12 11.67
C ASP A 50 9.82 0.59 11.76
N SER A 51 9.56 0.06 12.95
CA SER A 51 9.52 -1.39 13.18
C SER A 51 8.43 -2.10 12.38
N LYS A 52 7.28 -1.44 12.16
CA LYS A 52 6.12 -1.98 11.45
C LYS A 52 6.44 -2.28 9.98
N CYS A 53 7.43 -1.61 9.40
CA CYS A 53 7.88 -1.92 8.04
C CYS A 53 8.28 -3.38 7.86
N SER A 54 8.84 -4.01 8.89
CA SER A 54 9.34 -5.38 8.84
C SER A 54 8.35 -6.39 9.41
N LEU A 55 7.63 -5.98 10.45
CA LEU A 55 6.74 -6.84 11.23
C LEU A 55 5.36 -7.00 10.57
N ILE A 56 4.90 -5.96 9.85
CA ILE A 56 3.52 -5.86 9.36
C ILE A 56 3.51 -5.74 7.84
N TYR A 57 4.14 -4.69 7.30
CA TYR A 57 3.88 -4.23 5.93
C TYR A 57 4.88 -4.73 4.87
N ASN A 58 6.05 -5.23 5.30
CA ASN A 58 7.15 -5.61 4.43
C ASN A 58 7.46 -4.53 3.37
N ASP A 59 7.67 -3.29 3.83
CA ASP A 59 7.94 -2.11 3.01
C ASP A 59 9.16 -1.31 3.52
N CYS A 60 10.07 -1.99 4.22
CA CYS A 60 11.26 -1.37 4.77
C CYS A 60 12.18 -0.76 3.71
N CYS A 61 12.80 0.36 4.03
CA CYS A 61 13.94 0.90 3.28
C CYS A 61 15.16 -0.02 3.37
N LEU A 62 16.12 0.14 2.45
CA LEU A 62 17.33 -0.70 2.40
C LEU A 62 18.19 -0.61 3.67
N ASP A 63 18.22 0.55 4.30
CA ASP A 63 19.00 0.89 5.49
C ASP A 63 18.14 0.96 6.75
N ALA A 64 16.89 0.50 6.71
CA ALA A 64 16.03 0.46 7.89
C ALA A 64 16.65 -0.46 8.96
N PRO A 65 16.74 -0.02 10.23
CA PRO A 65 17.37 -0.79 11.30
C PRO A 65 16.62 -2.09 11.61
N TYR A 66 15.30 -2.10 11.37
CA TYR A 66 14.44 -3.25 11.56
C TYR A 66 14.37 -4.18 10.34
N ARG A 67 15.11 -3.90 9.26
CA ARG A 67 15.05 -4.69 8.04
C ARG A 67 15.50 -6.12 8.29
N THR A 68 14.62 -7.08 8.02
CA THR A 68 14.92 -8.50 8.15
C THR A 68 15.15 -9.15 6.78
N PHE A 69 16.17 -10.02 6.69
CA PHE A 69 16.37 -10.90 5.53
C PHE A 69 15.52 -12.19 5.62
N ARG A 70 15.04 -12.49 6.82
CA ARG A 70 14.02 -13.50 7.07
C ARG A 70 12.69 -12.77 6.95
N VAL A 71 12.15 -12.70 5.73
CA VAL A 71 10.74 -12.31 5.55
C VAL A 71 9.95 -13.25 6.44
N ASN A 72 9.44 -12.73 7.56
CA ASN A 72 8.80 -13.57 8.55
C ASN A 72 7.60 -14.23 7.85
N THR A 73 7.60 -15.56 7.80
CA THR A 73 6.52 -16.34 7.17
C THR A 73 5.22 -16.26 7.96
N GLN A 74 5.26 -15.72 9.18
CA GLN A 74 4.08 -15.21 9.88
C GLN A 74 3.70 -13.85 9.29
N ARG A 75 3.32 -13.84 8.01
CA ARG A 75 2.52 -12.73 7.52
C ARG A 75 1.23 -12.75 8.33
N ASN A 76 0.81 -11.60 8.86
CA ASN A 76 -0.62 -11.42 9.02
C ASN A 76 -1.18 -11.49 7.59
N HIS A 77 -1.72 -12.65 7.24
CA HIS A 77 -2.18 -12.99 5.88
C HIS A 77 -3.28 -12.05 5.36
N ASN A 78 -3.76 -11.19 6.25
CA ASN A 78 -4.94 -10.39 6.03
C ASN A 78 -4.65 -8.96 5.60
N ILE A 79 -3.37 -8.57 5.51
CA ILE A 79 -2.99 -7.20 5.11
C ILE A 79 -2.62 -7.17 3.65
N ASN A 80 -3.41 -6.45 2.86
CA ASN A 80 -3.23 -6.29 1.43
C ASN A 80 -3.20 -4.82 1.02
N CYS A 81 -2.69 -4.58 -0.19
CA CYS A 81 -2.60 -3.25 -0.75
C CYS A 81 -3.88 -2.93 -1.52
N VAL A 82 -4.78 -2.18 -0.88
CA VAL A 82 -6.16 -1.95 -1.34
C VAL A 82 -6.28 -0.55 -1.95
N PHE A 83 -6.94 -0.45 -3.10
CA PHE A 83 -7.23 0.84 -3.75
C PHE A 83 -8.44 1.53 -3.10
N VAL A 84 -8.31 2.83 -2.81
CA VAL A 84 -9.40 3.67 -2.33
C VAL A 84 -9.70 4.77 -3.35
N HIS A 85 -10.90 4.72 -3.95
CA HIS A 85 -11.28 5.64 -5.03
C HIS A 85 -11.23 7.12 -4.60
N GLY A 86 -11.73 7.44 -3.40
CA GLY A 86 -11.78 8.83 -2.90
C GLY A 86 -10.42 9.46 -2.57
N GLU A 87 -9.37 8.64 -2.43
CA GLU A 87 -7.99 9.07 -2.23
C GLU A 87 -7.16 8.91 -3.51
N ASN A 88 -7.68 8.19 -4.51
CA ASN A 88 -6.98 7.80 -5.73
C ASN A 88 -5.59 7.21 -5.45
N ARG A 89 -5.50 6.38 -4.38
CA ARG A 89 -4.26 5.82 -3.85
C ARG A 89 -4.50 4.44 -3.27
N HIS A 90 -3.43 3.67 -3.16
CA HIS A 90 -3.46 2.39 -2.47
C HIS A 90 -2.95 2.53 -1.03
N PHE A 91 -3.56 1.75 -0.13
CA PHE A 91 -3.21 1.71 1.29
C PHE A 91 -3.06 0.26 1.74
N TRP A 92 -2.16 0.04 2.70
CA TRP A 92 -2.14 -1.24 3.40
C TRP A 92 -3.35 -1.31 4.32
N MET A 93 -4.22 -2.28 4.07
CA MET A 93 -5.43 -2.50 4.83
C MET A 93 -5.59 -3.97 5.19
N VAL A 94 -6.15 -4.24 6.36
CA VAL A 94 -6.69 -5.54 6.72
C VAL A 94 -7.98 -5.73 5.93
N ASP A 95 -7.99 -6.65 4.98
CA ASP A 95 -9.10 -6.83 4.02
C ASP A 95 -9.76 -8.21 4.08
N THR A 96 -9.33 -9.04 5.01
CA THR A 96 -9.85 -10.39 5.26
C THR A 96 -9.84 -10.70 6.75
N CYS A 97 -10.71 -11.63 7.16
CA CYS A 97 -10.77 -12.08 8.55
C CYS A 97 -9.61 -13.01 8.90
N LYS A 98 -9.19 -13.01 10.17
CA LYS A 98 -8.26 -14.02 10.68
C LYS A 98 -8.83 -15.43 10.49
N ASP A 99 -7.95 -16.38 10.19
CA ASP A 99 -8.32 -17.78 9.98
C ASP A 99 -9.05 -18.38 11.20
N SER A 100 -8.69 -17.92 12.40
CA SER A 100 -9.27 -18.33 13.67
C SER A 100 -10.61 -17.65 14.02
N TRP A 101 -11.20 -16.85 13.13
CA TRP A 101 -12.52 -16.26 13.37
C TRP A 101 -13.61 -17.34 13.43
N VAL A 102 -14.36 -17.36 14.54
CA VAL A 102 -15.43 -18.35 14.82
C VAL A 102 -16.83 -17.70 14.95
N GLY A 103 -16.93 -16.39 14.68
CA GLY A 103 -18.20 -15.67 14.75
C GLY A 103 -19.06 -15.84 13.50
N HIS A 104 -20.08 -14.98 13.35
CA HIS A 104 -21.05 -15.08 12.26
C HIS A 104 -20.39 -15.03 10.86
N ALA A 105 -20.84 -15.94 9.98
CA ALA A 105 -20.34 -16.05 8.61
C ALA A 105 -20.56 -14.76 7.81
N HIS A 106 -21.65 -14.04 8.07
CA HIS A 106 -21.97 -12.77 7.42
C HIS A 106 -20.90 -11.70 7.64
N VAL A 107 -20.28 -11.62 8.84
CA VAL A 107 -19.18 -10.68 9.10
C VAL A 107 -17.98 -11.00 8.22
N ARG A 108 -17.68 -12.31 8.03
CA ARG A 108 -16.59 -12.75 7.17
C ARG A 108 -16.88 -12.49 5.71
N GLU A 109 -18.10 -12.74 5.26
CA GLU A 109 -18.54 -12.42 3.91
C GLU A 109 -18.37 -10.92 3.62
N LYS A 110 -18.93 -10.06 4.48
CA LYS A 110 -18.84 -8.60 4.36
C LYS A 110 -17.43 -8.05 4.46
N CYS A 111 -16.58 -8.62 5.31
CA CYS A 111 -15.16 -8.25 5.31
C CYS A 111 -14.48 -8.66 4.00
N ASN A 112 -14.81 -9.82 3.44
CA ASN A 112 -14.17 -10.33 2.22
C ASN A 112 -14.81 -9.78 0.93
N GLU A 113 -15.89 -9.01 1.01
CA GLU A 113 -16.57 -8.40 -0.14
C GLU A 113 -15.63 -7.43 -0.86
N THR A 114 -15.31 -7.74 -2.12
CA THR A 114 -14.49 -6.97 -3.07
C THR A 114 -13.06 -6.58 -2.64
N SER A 115 -12.16 -6.39 -3.60
CA SER A 115 -10.76 -6.04 -3.34
C SER A 115 -10.48 -4.53 -3.37
N MET A 116 -11.51 -3.68 -3.44
CA MET A 116 -11.38 -2.23 -3.54
C MET A 116 -12.41 -1.52 -2.66
N VAL A 117 -12.06 -0.34 -2.16
CA VAL A 117 -12.97 0.49 -1.38
C VAL A 117 -13.60 1.53 -2.31
N SER A 118 -14.88 1.32 -2.61
CA SER A 118 -15.67 2.16 -3.51
C SER A 118 -17.05 2.42 -2.91
N GLY A 119 -17.66 3.53 -3.32
CA GLY A 119 -18.98 3.94 -2.90
C GLY A 119 -20.13 3.24 -3.63
N ASP A 120 -19.86 2.17 -4.38
CA ASP A 120 -20.82 1.57 -5.31
C ASP A 120 -21.77 0.58 -4.62
N SER A 121 -21.48 0.22 -3.37
CA SER A 121 -22.33 -0.64 -2.54
C SER A 121 -23.54 0.11 -1.99
N SER A 122 -24.67 -0.58 -1.87
CA SER A 122 -25.86 -0.10 -1.14
C SER A 122 -25.64 0.01 0.37
N ASP A 123 -24.64 -0.71 0.90
CA ASP A 123 -24.22 -0.65 2.29
C ASP A 123 -23.05 0.33 2.46
N ILE A 124 -23.37 1.60 2.74
CA ILE A 124 -22.36 2.65 2.96
C ILE A 124 -21.48 2.27 4.15
N ILE A 125 -22.09 1.95 5.29
CA ILE A 125 -21.39 1.71 6.57
C ILE A 125 -20.44 0.51 6.43
N GLY A 126 -20.91 -0.57 5.79
CA GLY A 126 -20.12 -1.74 5.48
C GLY A 126 -18.99 -1.52 4.47
N SER A 127 -18.95 -0.36 3.82
CA SER A 127 -17.93 0.01 2.83
C SER A 127 -16.95 1.08 3.33
N VAL A 128 -17.23 1.75 4.45
CA VAL A 128 -16.35 2.79 5.01
C VAL A 128 -15.13 2.16 5.66
N PRO A 129 -13.89 2.50 5.24
CA PRO A 129 -12.69 2.07 5.95
C PRO A 129 -12.62 2.62 7.36
N VAL A 130 -12.00 1.87 8.25
CA VAL A 130 -11.81 2.27 9.65
C VAL A 130 -10.34 2.12 10.04
N THR A 131 -9.83 3.04 10.85
CA THR A 131 -8.44 3.01 11.30
C THR A 131 -8.38 2.96 12.81
N ASN A 132 -7.66 1.97 13.36
CA ASN A 132 -7.25 2.00 14.77
C ASN A 132 -6.10 3.01 14.90
N PRO A 133 -6.29 4.15 15.58
CA PRO A 133 -5.28 5.20 15.69
C PRO A 133 -4.11 4.81 16.60
N ARG A 134 -4.32 3.90 17.56
CA ARG A 134 -3.28 3.43 18.49
C ARG A 134 -2.29 2.54 17.76
N GLU A 135 -2.79 1.56 17.02
CA GLU A 135 -1.97 0.61 16.29
C GLU A 135 -1.61 1.07 14.87
N GLY A 136 -2.24 2.11 14.35
CA GLY A 136 -2.05 2.56 12.96
C GLY A 136 -2.32 1.45 11.94
N LEU A 137 -3.30 0.59 12.26
CA LEU A 137 -3.83 -0.42 11.36
C LEU A 137 -5.13 0.10 10.76
N THR A 138 -5.27 -0.05 9.45
CA THR A 138 -6.50 0.30 8.75
C THR A 138 -7.16 -0.97 8.28
N PHE A 139 -8.48 -1.03 8.43
CA PHE A 139 -9.32 -2.14 8.03
C PHE A 139 -10.18 -1.67 6.86
N LYS A 140 -10.40 -2.56 5.90
CA LYS A 140 -11.16 -2.25 4.68
C LYS A 140 -12.57 -1.75 5.01
N ASN A 141 -13.16 -2.31 6.07
CA ASN A 141 -14.42 -1.87 6.66
C ASN A 141 -14.52 -2.30 8.13
N TYR A 142 -15.60 -1.91 8.80
CA TYR A 142 -15.89 -2.26 10.19
C TYR A 142 -15.98 -3.78 10.42
N TYR A 143 -16.51 -4.55 9.45
CA TYR A 143 -16.57 -6.01 9.54
C TYR A 143 -15.18 -6.65 9.64
N CYS A 144 -14.22 -6.13 8.88
CA CYS A 144 -12.84 -6.57 8.97
C CYS A 144 -12.20 -6.25 10.31
N ALA A 145 -12.56 -5.13 10.94
CA ALA A 145 -12.09 -4.82 12.30
C ALA A 145 -12.65 -5.83 13.31
N ILE A 146 -13.96 -6.07 13.29
CA ILE A 146 -14.63 -7.04 14.19
C ILE A 146 -14.00 -8.43 14.07
N CYS A 147 -13.88 -8.96 12.85
CA CYS A 147 -13.41 -10.33 12.69
C CYS A 147 -11.89 -10.51 12.88
N ASN A 148 -11.17 -9.41 13.13
CA ASN A 148 -9.77 -9.41 13.55
C ASN A 148 -9.59 -8.98 15.02
N ASP A 149 -10.66 -9.08 15.83
CA ASP A 149 -10.71 -8.76 17.27
C ASP A 149 -10.34 -7.32 17.64
N GLU A 150 -10.55 -6.36 16.74
CA GLU A 150 -10.30 -4.96 17.08
C GLU A 150 -11.43 -4.38 17.93
N PRO A 151 -11.10 -3.65 19.02
CA PRO A 151 -12.10 -2.93 19.81
C PRO A 151 -12.67 -1.79 18.98
N THR A 152 -13.97 -1.82 18.76
CA THR A 152 -14.63 -0.93 17.81
C THR A 152 -14.80 0.49 18.31
N GLU A 153 -14.80 0.70 19.63
CA GLU A 153 -14.98 2.00 20.27
C GLU A 153 -13.82 2.95 20.05
N GLU A 154 -12.64 2.41 19.69
CA GLU A 154 -11.42 3.19 19.46
C GLU A 154 -11.17 3.46 17.96
N LEU A 155 -12.01 2.92 17.08
CA LEU A 155 -11.82 3.05 15.64
C LEU A 155 -12.25 4.43 15.14
N VAL A 156 -11.49 4.96 14.19
CA VAL A 156 -11.83 6.17 13.47
C VAL A 156 -12.29 5.80 12.06
N GLU A 157 -13.55 6.09 11.78
CA GLU A 157 -14.15 5.92 10.46
C GLU A 157 -13.59 6.93 9.46
N TRP A 158 -13.46 6.51 8.21
CA TRP A 158 -13.11 7.42 7.13
C TRP A 158 -14.30 8.31 6.75
N GLN A 159 -14.02 9.51 6.28
CA GLN A 159 -15.05 10.46 5.88
C GLN A 159 -15.71 10.01 4.59
N VAL A 160 -17.04 9.98 4.56
CA VAL A 160 -17.82 9.82 3.33
C VAL A 160 -17.97 11.18 2.65
N LYS A 161 -17.90 11.22 1.33
CA LYS A 161 -18.19 12.41 0.52
C LYS A 161 -19.06 12.03 -0.65
N ALA A 162 -20.08 12.84 -0.93
CA ALA A 162 -20.90 12.67 -2.11
C ALA A 162 -20.47 13.63 -3.20
N LEU A 163 -20.23 13.11 -4.40
CA LEU A 163 -20.00 13.86 -5.62
C LEU A 163 -21.19 13.68 -6.54
N CYS A 164 -22.09 14.67 -6.58
CA CYS A 164 -23.21 14.68 -7.50
C CYS A 164 -22.85 15.45 -8.78
N ALA A 165 -23.28 14.95 -9.94
CA ALA A 165 -22.90 15.55 -11.22
C ALA A 165 -23.61 16.89 -11.54
N ASP A 166 -24.71 17.17 -10.84
CA ASP A 166 -25.60 18.29 -11.12
C ASP A 166 -25.45 19.38 -10.04
N ASP A 167 -25.05 20.60 -10.44
CA ASP A 167 -24.85 21.75 -9.55
C ASP A 167 -26.15 22.19 -8.84
N LEU A 168 -27.32 21.71 -9.28
CA LEU A 168 -28.60 21.95 -8.63
C LEU A 168 -28.78 21.14 -7.34
N VAL A 169 -27.98 20.09 -7.11
CA VAL A 169 -28.01 19.29 -5.88
C VAL A 169 -27.21 20.00 -4.80
N THR A 170 -27.88 20.37 -3.72
CA THR A 170 -27.26 21.00 -2.54
C THR A 170 -26.84 19.95 -1.52
N GLN A 171 -26.01 20.36 -0.55
CA GLN A 171 -25.63 19.48 0.56
C GLN A 171 -26.84 18.99 1.35
N GLU A 172 -27.86 19.84 1.56
CA GLU A 172 -29.08 19.46 2.27
C GLU A 172 -29.86 18.39 1.51
N ASP A 173 -29.92 18.51 0.17
CA ASP A 173 -30.59 17.50 -0.65
C ASP A 173 -29.91 16.13 -0.49
N VAL A 174 -28.57 16.09 -0.40
CA VAL A 174 -27.84 14.84 -0.15
C VAL A 174 -28.12 14.31 1.25
N LEU A 175 -28.03 15.14 2.29
CA LEU A 175 -28.22 14.70 3.67
C LEU A 175 -29.63 14.12 3.92
N GLN A 176 -30.65 14.70 3.28
CA GLN A 176 -32.03 14.27 3.49
C GLN A 176 -32.50 13.18 2.53
N ASN A 177 -32.00 13.18 1.28
CA ASN A 177 -32.63 12.44 0.19
C ASN A 177 -31.65 11.54 -0.60
N LEU A 178 -30.42 11.33 -0.12
CA LEU A 178 -29.50 10.37 -0.73
C LEU A 178 -30.09 8.96 -0.64
N THR A 179 -30.25 8.31 -1.79
CA THR A 179 -30.87 6.99 -1.92
C THR A 179 -30.07 6.15 -2.90
N PHE A 180 -29.94 4.85 -2.61
CA PHE A 180 -29.41 3.88 -3.56
C PHE A 180 -30.54 3.34 -4.42
N VAL A 181 -30.38 3.40 -5.75
CA VAL A 181 -31.35 2.85 -6.70
C VAL A 181 -30.84 1.50 -7.20
N GLU A 182 -31.44 0.42 -6.71
CA GLU A 182 -31.00 -0.97 -6.95
C GLU A 182 -30.94 -1.31 -8.45
N ASP A 183 -31.95 -0.94 -9.24
CA ASP A 183 -32.01 -1.22 -10.68
C ASP A 183 -30.87 -0.56 -11.47
N LYS A 184 -30.31 0.53 -10.91
CA LYS A 184 -29.19 1.27 -11.51
C LYS A 184 -27.85 0.96 -10.86
N GLN A 185 -27.86 0.27 -9.71
CA GLN A 185 -26.70 0.11 -8.82
C GLN A 185 -25.99 1.44 -8.56
N GLN A 186 -26.75 2.49 -8.28
CA GLN A 186 -26.25 3.87 -8.27
C GLN A 186 -26.87 4.68 -7.14
N TRP A 187 -26.01 5.38 -6.39
CA TRP A 187 -26.43 6.41 -5.45
C TRP A 187 -26.88 7.67 -6.17
N GLY A 188 -27.85 8.36 -5.58
CA GLY A 188 -28.27 9.65 -6.08
C GLY A 188 -29.35 10.30 -5.23
N VAL A 189 -29.82 11.45 -5.68
CA VAL A 189 -30.82 12.25 -5.00
C VAL A 189 -31.99 12.52 -5.94
N TRP A 190 -33.21 12.36 -5.44
CA TRP A 190 -34.42 12.78 -6.16
C TRP A 190 -34.72 14.24 -5.89
N LYS A 191 -34.72 15.07 -6.93
CA LYS A 191 -35.06 16.51 -6.84
C LYS A 191 -35.88 16.92 -8.05
N ASN A 192 -36.98 17.63 -7.84
CA ASN A 192 -37.90 18.07 -8.91
C ASN A 192 -38.31 16.92 -9.87
N HIS A 193 -38.62 15.74 -9.32
CA HIS A 193 -38.96 14.51 -10.07
C HIS A 193 -37.86 13.98 -10.99
N LYS A 194 -36.63 14.47 -10.86
CA LYS A 194 -35.45 14.00 -11.59
C LYS A 194 -34.50 13.32 -10.61
N PHE A 195 -33.92 12.19 -11.04
CA PHE A 195 -32.84 11.53 -10.31
C PHE A 195 -31.50 12.14 -10.71
N HIS A 196 -30.73 12.58 -9.73
CA HIS A 196 -29.39 13.13 -9.91
C HIS A 196 -28.37 12.14 -9.34
N GLU A 197 -27.53 11.58 -10.20
CA GLU A 197 -26.52 10.61 -9.80
C GLU A 197 -25.45 11.24 -8.91
N CYS A 198 -25.09 10.52 -7.86
CA CYS A 198 -24.05 10.88 -6.91
C CYS A 198 -23.10 9.70 -6.71
N TYR A 199 -21.81 9.98 -6.58
CA TYR A 199 -20.78 8.99 -6.31
C TYR A 199 -20.29 9.18 -4.88
N LEU A 200 -20.21 8.09 -4.11
CA LEU A 200 -19.64 8.15 -2.77
C LEU A 200 -18.13 7.90 -2.82
N LEU A 201 -17.40 8.78 -2.15
CA LEU A 201 -15.95 8.78 -2.07
C LEU A 201 -15.55 8.71 -0.60
N PHE A 202 -14.68 7.78 -0.26
CA PHE A 202 -14.13 7.67 1.09
C PHE A 202 -12.79 8.39 1.19
N GLN A 203 -12.65 9.24 2.19
CA GLN A 203 -11.46 10.03 2.43
C GLN A 203 -10.97 9.88 3.86
N ARG A 204 -9.65 9.79 3.98
CA ARG A 204 -9.02 9.60 5.28
C ARG A 204 -9.11 10.89 6.10
N PRO A 205 -9.58 10.84 7.36
CA PRO A 205 -9.62 12.01 8.22
C PRO A 205 -8.21 12.40 8.64
N SER A 206 -8.02 13.70 8.92
CA SER A 206 -6.73 14.25 9.33
C SER A 206 -6.20 13.62 10.62
N SER A 207 -7.10 13.22 11.53
CA SER A 207 -6.79 12.57 12.82
C SER A 207 -5.99 11.29 12.68
N VAL A 208 -6.16 10.52 11.59
CA VAL A 208 -5.44 9.26 11.35
C VAL A 208 -4.47 9.32 10.17
N SER A 209 -4.26 10.51 9.59
CA SER A 209 -3.39 10.71 8.43
C SER A 209 -1.98 10.15 8.60
N ASN A 210 -1.39 10.34 9.79
CA ASN A 210 -0.06 9.82 10.13
C ASN A 210 -0.04 8.32 10.48
N ALA A 211 -1.20 7.75 10.80
CA ALA A 211 -1.33 6.36 11.25
C ALA A 211 -1.57 5.41 10.07
N THR A 212 -2.30 5.87 9.05
CA THR A 212 -2.51 5.10 7.82
C THR A 212 -1.26 5.04 6.94
N ARG A 213 -1.13 3.95 6.18
CA ARG A 213 0.08 3.71 5.38
C ARG A 213 -0.24 3.45 3.92
N HIS A 214 0.36 4.25 3.05
CA HIS A 214 0.28 4.04 1.60
C HIS A 214 1.11 2.83 1.18
N CYS A 215 0.67 2.17 0.11
CA CYS A 215 1.40 1.08 -0.51
C CYS A 215 1.45 1.27 -2.03
N THR A 216 2.34 0.53 -2.68
CA THR A 216 2.52 0.57 -4.12
C THR A 216 2.27 -0.81 -4.72
N VAL A 217 1.43 -0.86 -5.75
CA VAL A 217 1.15 -2.08 -6.53
C VAL A 217 1.92 -2.10 -7.86
N GLY A 218 1.82 -3.22 -8.58
CA GLY A 218 2.37 -3.35 -9.94
C GLY A 218 3.90 -3.53 -10.03
N MET A 219 4.59 -3.57 -8.89
CA MET A 219 6.04 -3.82 -8.87
C MET A 219 6.36 -5.31 -8.93
N ILE A 220 7.36 -5.66 -9.73
CA ILE A 220 7.97 -6.99 -9.68
C ILE A 220 8.76 -7.12 -8.38
N SER A 221 8.22 -7.88 -7.44
CA SER A 221 8.71 -8.01 -6.06
C SER A 221 9.26 -9.40 -5.70
N THR A 222 9.33 -10.30 -6.68
CA THR A 222 9.84 -11.65 -6.50
C THR A 222 10.69 -12.10 -7.68
N CYS A 223 11.66 -12.98 -7.41
CA CYS A 223 12.47 -13.62 -8.43
C CYS A 223 11.76 -14.83 -9.04
N PRO A 224 12.03 -15.16 -10.32
CA PRO A 224 11.58 -16.41 -10.94
C PRO A 224 12.01 -17.63 -10.11
N ARG A 225 11.19 -18.68 -10.10
CA ARG A 225 11.50 -19.92 -9.36
C ARG A 225 12.80 -20.60 -9.84
N SER A 226 13.16 -20.38 -11.11
CA SER A 226 14.39 -20.87 -11.72
C SER A 226 15.67 -20.14 -11.27
N TRP A 227 15.55 -18.99 -10.60
CA TRP A 227 16.72 -18.21 -10.17
C TRP A 227 17.47 -18.91 -9.02
N GLN A 228 18.74 -19.24 -9.25
CA GLN A 228 19.51 -20.10 -8.34
C GLN A 228 20.16 -19.35 -7.16
N TYR A 229 20.49 -18.06 -7.33
CA TYR A 229 21.18 -17.31 -6.28
C TYR A 229 20.23 -16.87 -5.16
N ILE A 230 20.17 -17.69 -4.09
CA ILE A 230 19.32 -17.48 -2.90
C ILE A 230 19.54 -16.10 -2.27
N ALA A 231 20.79 -15.61 -2.24
CA ALA A 231 21.12 -14.32 -1.66
C ALA A 231 20.39 -13.16 -2.36
N THR A 232 20.40 -13.13 -3.71
CA THR A 232 19.66 -12.14 -4.50
C THR A 232 18.16 -12.28 -4.30
N ARG A 233 17.65 -13.51 -4.27
CA ARG A 233 16.22 -13.78 -4.01
C ARG A 233 15.77 -13.28 -2.64
N ARG A 234 16.60 -13.41 -1.61
CA ARG A 234 16.34 -12.87 -0.27
C ARG A 234 16.34 -11.34 -0.27
N ARG A 235 17.35 -10.71 -0.91
CA ARG A 235 17.44 -9.25 -1.01
C ARG A 235 16.29 -8.63 -1.79
N CYS A 236 15.88 -9.24 -2.90
CA CYS A 236 14.71 -8.80 -3.68
C CYS A 236 13.46 -8.65 -2.80
N LYS A 237 13.27 -9.51 -1.80
CA LYS A 237 12.11 -9.45 -0.91
C LYS A 237 12.31 -8.58 0.33
N SER A 238 13.54 -8.20 0.68
CA SER A 238 13.85 -7.64 2.02
C SER A 238 13.70 -6.13 2.13
N TYR A 239 13.57 -5.39 1.03
CA TYR A 239 13.42 -3.93 1.06
C TYR A 239 12.63 -3.41 -0.13
N VAL A 240 12.19 -2.16 -0.05
CA VAL A 240 11.53 -1.42 -1.12
C VAL A 240 12.43 -0.25 -1.50
N ASP A 241 12.81 -0.21 -2.77
CA ASP A 241 13.54 0.89 -3.39
C ASP A 241 13.26 0.88 -4.90
N PRO A 242 12.10 1.36 -5.34
CA PRO A 242 11.58 1.07 -6.67
C PRO A 242 12.49 1.59 -7.79
N VAL A 243 12.80 0.71 -8.74
CA VAL A 243 13.63 1.04 -9.91
C VAL A 243 12.92 0.63 -11.20
N ARG A 244 13.09 1.43 -12.25
CA ARG A 244 12.65 1.11 -13.61
C ARG A 244 13.86 0.91 -14.50
N TRP A 245 13.85 -0.18 -15.26
CA TRP A 245 14.84 -0.43 -16.31
C TRP A 245 14.30 0.15 -17.63
N GLN A 246 14.90 1.22 -18.14
CA GLN A 246 14.43 1.94 -19.34
C GLN A 246 12.93 2.29 -19.25
N ASP A 247 12.13 1.98 -20.28
CA ASP A 247 10.67 2.15 -20.31
C ASP A 247 9.92 0.85 -19.95
N GLY A 248 10.62 -0.08 -19.30
CA GLY A 248 10.10 -1.38 -18.91
C GLY A 248 9.33 -1.38 -17.58
N PRO A 249 9.12 -2.58 -16.98
CA PRO A 249 8.40 -2.71 -15.72
C PRO A 249 9.16 -2.07 -14.55
N VAL A 250 8.40 -1.72 -13.51
CA VAL A 250 8.97 -1.28 -12.23
C VAL A 250 9.28 -2.51 -11.38
N PHE A 251 10.49 -2.57 -10.85
CA PHE A 251 10.93 -3.57 -9.90
C PHE A 251 10.91 -2.98 -8.50
N ARG A 252 10.57 -3.80 -7.51
CA ARG A 252 10.55 -3.41 -6.09
C ARG A 252 11.90 -2.87 -5.62
N ASN A 253 12.98 -3.43 -6.15
CA ASN A 253 14.35 -2.99 -5.94
C ASN A 253 15.29 -3.55 -7.01
N ILE A 254 16.55 -3.11 -7.00
CA ILE A 254 17.57 -3.54 -7.96
C ILE A 254 17.86 -5.05 -7.89
N ASP A 255 17.77 -5.68 -6.72
CA ASP A 255 17.97 -7.13 -6.60
C ASP A 255 16.85 -7.91 -7.30
N CYS A 256 15.60 -7.41 -7.30
CA CYS A 256 14.53 -7.98 -8.09
C CYS A 256 14.79 -7.82 -9.60
N ALA A 257 15.31 -6.69 -10.03
CA ALA A 257 15.63 -6.49 -11.44
C ALA A 257 16.78 -7.41 -11.91
N VAL A 258 17.82 -7.57 -11.07
CA VAL A 258 18.95 -8.48 -11.34
C VAL A 258 18.47 -9.91 -11.53
N CYS A 259 17.57 -10.41 -10.69
CA CYS A 259 17.06 -11.78 -10.84
C CYS A 259 16.05 -11.96 -11.99
N HIS A 260 15.73 -10.89 -12.72
CA HIS A 260 15.00 -10.89 -13.98
C HIS A 260 15.92 -10.57 -15.17
N ASN A 261 17.20 -10.92 -15.05
CA ASN A 261 18.23 -10.75 -16.09
C ASN A 261 18.37 -9.30 -16.59
N ARG A 262 18.08 -8.30 -15.74
CA ARG A 262 18.34 -6.90 -16.06
C ARG A 262 19.74 -6.51 -15.59
N THR A 263 20.49 -5.88 -16.49
CA THR A 263 21.80 -5.32 -16.15
C THR A 263 21.63 -4.10 -15.26
N ARG A 264 22.63 -3.82 -14.42
CA ARG A 264 22.64 -2.66 -13.50
C ARG A 264 22.74 -1.31 -14.19
N GLU A 265 23.05 -1.32 -15.47
CA GLU A 265 23.10 -0.16 -16.33
C GLU A 265 21.67 0.26 -16.73
N HIS A 266 21.43 1.57 -16.84
CA HIS A 266 20.14 2.14 -17.30
C HIS A 266 18.95 2.06 -16.32
N PHE A 267 19.21 1.87 -15.03
CA PHE A 267 18.15 2.02 -14.02
C PHE A 267 17.86 3.48 -13.72
N LYS A 268 16.57 3.82 -13.64
CA LYS A 268 16.06 5.08 -13.11
C LYS A 268 15.30 4.80 -11.82
N CYS A 269 15.52 5.64 -10.81
CA CYS A 269 14.73 5.60 -9.58
C CYS A 269 13.29 6.01 -9.87
N VAL A 270 12.33 5.32 -9.25
CA VAL A 270 10.91 5.66 -9.35
C VAL A 270 10.46 6.21 -8.01
N TYR A 271 10.12 7.50 -7.98
CA TYR A 271 9.65 8.19 -6.78
C TYR A 271 8.12 8.28 -6.71
N ASP A 272 7.46 8.23 -7.87
CA ASP A 272 6.01 8.12 -7.99
C ASP A 272 5.68 6.89 -8.85
N VAL A 273 5.17 5.85 -8.18
CA VAL A 273 4.76 4.60 -8.83
C VAL A 273 3.25 4.58 -9.06
N THR A 274 2.53 5.65 -8.68
CA THR A 274 1.11 5.77 -9.00
C THR A 274 0.99 5.99 -10.51
N TYR A 275 0.69 4.92 -11.24
CA TYR A 275 0.20 5.05 -12.61
C TYR A 275 -1.02 5.96 -12.55
N GLY A 276 -0.98 7.05 -13.33
CA GLY A 276 -2.02 8.08 -13.33
C GLY A 276 -3.39 7.49 -13.58
N THR A 277 -4.15 7.28 -12.51
CA THR A 277 -5.60 7.21 -12.54
C THR A 277 -6.14 8.59 -12.18
N SER A 278 -7.14 9.05 -12.92
CA SER A 278 -7.55 10.43 -13.10
C SER A 278 -7.87 11.21 -11.81
N ALA A 279 -6.95 12.09 -11.39
CA ALA A 279 -7.12 12.99 -10.24
C ALA A 279 -8.08 14.18 -10.49
N ILE A 280 -8.82 14.19 -11.60
CA ILE A 280 -9.64 15.35 -12.03
C ILE A 280 -11.00 15.40 -11.30
N MET A 281 -11.49 14.29 -10.73
CA MET A 281 -12.83 14.24 -10.09
C MET A 281 -12.91 14.88 -8.69
N LEU A 282 -11.80 15.04 -7.96
CA LEU A 282 -11.84 15.34 -6.51
C LEU A 282 -12.14 16.80 -6.14
N ARG A 283 -12.01 17.77 -7.06
CA ARG A 283 -12.17 19.21 -6.73
C ARG A 283 -13.62 19.67 -6.67
N ARG A 284 -14.60 18.88 -7.15
CA ARG A 284 -16.04 19.21 -7.14
C ARG A 284 -16.84 18.44 -6.10
N ALA A 285 -16.20 17.55 -5.33
CA ALA A 285 -16.90 16.71 -4.36
C ALA A 285 -17.37 17.53 -3.16
N MET A 286 -18.66 17.42 -2.82
CA MET A 286 -19.20 18.02 -1.61
C MET A 286 -18.78 17.18 -0.41
N ARG A 287 -18.37 17.84 0.68
CA ARG A 287 -18.20 17.14 1.95
C ARG A 287 -19.58 16.93 2.53
N VAL A 288 -19.98 15.67 2.66
CA VAL A 288 -21.21 15.32 3.33
C VAL A 288 -20.78 14.47 4.49
N ASP A 289 -20.76 15.06 5.69
CA ASP A 289 -20.44 14.30 6.88
C ASP A 289 -21.65 13.44 7.23
N ILE A 290 -21.64 12.19 6.76
CA ILE A 290 -22.67 11.19 7.09
C ILE A 290 -22.36 10.56 8.46
N SER A 291 -21.25 10.92 9.13
CA SER A 291 -20.97 10.51 10.51
C SER A 291 -21.85 11.30 11.48
N CYS A 292 -23.16 11.02 11.45
CA CYS A 292 -24.08 11.45 12.49
C CYS A 292 -23.73 10.70 13.78
N SER A 293 -22.85 11.31 14.59
CA SER A 293 -22.88 11.32 16.05
C SER A 293 -23.72 10.21 16.72
N GLY A 294 -23.12 9.03 16.88
CA GLY A 294 -23.22 8.26 18.13
C GLY A 294 -24.57 7.69 18.58
N GLN A 295 -25.60 7.56 17.75
CA GLN A 295 -26.82 6.84 18.11
C GLN A 295 -27.41 6.07 16.93
N TRP A 296 -26.86 4.89 16.65
CA TRP A 296 -27.55 3.83 15.93
C TRP A 296 -27.32 2.51 16.66
N LEU A 297 -28.07 2.35 17.77
CA LEU A 297 -28.42 1.09 18.41
C LEU A 297 -29.93 1.10 18.63
#